data_AF-A0A2J8NY49-F1
#
_entry.id   AF-A0A2J8NY49-F1
#
_cell.length_a   1.000
_cell.length_b   1.000
_cell.length_c   1.000
_cell.angle_alpha   90.00
_cell.angle_beta   90.00
_cell.angle_gamma   90.00
#
_symmetry.space_group_name_H-M   'P 1'
#
loop_
_entity.id
_entity.type
_entity.pdbx_description
1 polymer ?
#
loop_
_entity_poly.entity_id
_entity_poly.type
_entity_poly.pdbx_seq_one_letter_code
_entity_poly.pdbx_strand_id
1 'polypeptide(L)'
;RKLEELIQGAQCVHSPRFPAQYLKLRERMQIQKEMERLRFLLSDQSLLLLPEYHQRVEVLRTLGYVDEAGTVKLAGRVACAMSSHELLLTELMFDNALSTLRPEEIAALLSGLVCQSPGDAGDQLPNTLKQGIERVRAVAKRIGEVQVACGLNQTVEEFVGELNFGLVEVVYEWARGMVST
;
A
#
# COMPACT_ATOMS: atom_id res chain seq x y z
N ARG A 1 17.75 32.60 -28.53
CA ARG A 1 17.83 32.65 -30.00
C ARG A 1 16.45 32.62 -30.66
N LYS A 2 15.74 31.49 -30.79
CA LYS A 2 14.41 31.45 -31.46
C LYS A 2 13.35 32.37 -30.82
N LEU A 3 13.33 32.50 -29.49
CA LEU A 3 12.43 33.42 -28.78
C LEU A 3 12.79 34.89 -28.96
N GLU A 4 14.08 35.23 -29.08
CA GLU A 4 14.54 36.61 -29.25
C GLU A 4 14.17 37.13 -30.65
N GLU A 5 14.33 36.28 -31.67
CA GLU A 5 13.90 36.56 -33.05
C GLU A 5 12.39 36.78 -33.15
N LEU A 6 11.59 35.98 -32.43
CA LEU A 6 10.13 36.13 -32.37
C LEU A 6 9.68 37.41 -31.66
N ILE A 7 10.40 37.82 -30.61
CA ILE A 7 10.11 39.07 -29.88
C ILE A 7 10.46 40.29 -30.74
N GLN A 8 11.57 40.24 -31.48
CA GLN A 8 11.96 41.32 -32.40
C GLN A 8 10.96 41.52 -33.54
N GLY A 9 10.28 40.44 -33.98
CA GLY A 9 9.21 40.53 -34.98
C GLY A 9 7.84 40.96 -34.46
N ALA A 10 7.67 41.11 -33.14
CA ALA A 10 6.37 41.43 -32.55
C ALA A 10 6.07 42.93 -32.60
N GLN A 11 4.93 43.32 -33.16
CA GLN A 11 4.55 44.74 -33.28
C GLN A 11 4.25 45.41 -31.93
N CYS A 12 3.83 44.63 -30.93
CA CYS A 12 3.40 45.15 -29.64
C CYS A 12 4.56 45.74 -28.81
N VAL A 13 5.78 45.18 -28.90
CA VAL A 13 6.93 45.59 -28.07
C VAL A 13 7.46 46.98 -28.42
N HIS A 14 7.13 47.49 -29.61
CA HIS A 14 7.54 48.82 -30.08
C HIS A 14 6.53 49.92 -29.73
N SER A 15 5.37 49.58 -29.15
CA SER A 15 4.37 50.58 -28.75
C SER A 15 4.81 51.32 -27.48
N PRO A 16 4.67 52.66 -27.39
CA PRO A 16 4.96 53.41 -26.17
C PRO A 16 4.04 53.03 -25.00
N ARG A 17 2.89 52.41 -25.28
CA ARG A 17 1.94 51.91 -24.27
C ARG A 17 2.25 50.49 -23.79
N PHE A 18 3.21 49.81 -24.42
CA PHE A 18 3.52 48.42 -24.15
C PHE A 18 3.87 48.14 -22.69
N PRO A 19 4.72 48.92 -21.99
CA PRO A 19 5.05 48.63 -20.60
C PRO A 19 3.81 48.62 -19.69
N ALA A 20 2.94 49.62 -19.83
CA ALA A 20 1.70 49.72 -19.04
C ALA A 20 0.68 48.63 -19.41
N GLN A 21 0.53 48.29 -20.69
CA GLN A 21 -0.38 47.23 -21.15
C GLN A 21 0.12 45.83 -20.76
N TYR A 22 1.43 45.61 -20.82
CA TYR A 22 2.07 44.36 -20.43
C TYR A 22 1.91 44.11 -18.92
N LEU A 23 2.07 45.14 -18.09
CA LEU A 23 1.81 45.03 -16.64
C LEU A 23 0.37 44.58 -16.36
N LYS A 24 -0.62 45.23 -16.98
CA LYS A 24 -2.04 44.83 -16.84
C LYS A 24 -2.31 43.41 -17.35
N LEU A 25 -1.69 43.03 -18.47
CA LEU A 25 -1.80 41.67 -19.01
C LEU A 25 -1.19 40.64 -18.05
N ARG A 26 -0.01 40.96 -17.48
CA ARG A 26 0.68 40.10 -16.51
C ARG A 26 -0.18 39.89 -15.26
N GLU A 27 -0.75 40.96 -14.70
CA GLU A 27 -1.67 40.89 -13.56
C GLU A 27 -2.87 40.00 -13.87
N ARG A 28 -3.53 40.22 -15.03
CA ARG A 28 -4.66 39.38 -15.48
C ARG A 28 -4.26 37.91 -15.60
N MET A 29 -3.11 37.62 -16.20
CA MET A 29 -2.60 36.26 -16.38
C MET A 29 -2.28 35.58 -15.05
N GLN A 30 -1.77 36.32 -14.05
CA GLN A 30 -1.53 35.79 -12.72
C GLN A 30 -2.85 35.42 -12.02
N ILE A 31 -3.86 36.29 -12.10
CA ILE A 31 -5.19 36.01 -11.54
C ILE A 31 -5.83 34.81 -12.25
N GLN A 32 -5.73 34.73 -13.58
CA GLN A 32 -6.28 33.59 -14.34
C GLN A 32 -5.62 32.26 -13.95
N LYS A 33 -4.28 32.23 -13.83
CA LYS A 33 -3.56 31.05 -13.35
C LYS A 33 -3.98 30.67 -11.92
N GLU A 34 -4.18 31.65 -11.06
CA GLU A 34 -4.63 31.40 -9.69
C GLU A 34 -6.06 30.85 -9.65
N MET A 35 -6.96 31.38 -10.48
CA MET A 35 -8.31 30.83 -10.63
C MET A 35 -8.32 29.40 -11.18
N GLU A 36 -7.44 29.08 -12.13
CA GLU A 36 -7.28 27.72 -12.65
C GLU A 36 -6.74 26.78 -11.57
N ARG A 37 -5.73 27.21 -10.81
CA ARG A 37 -5.17 26.47 -9.68
C ARG A 37 -6.23 26.19 -8.60
N LEU A 38 -6.98 27.21 -8.19
CA LEU A 38 -8.03 27.07 -7.18
C LEU A 38 -9.16 26.16 -7.66
N ARG A 39 -9.56 26.28 -8.94
CA ARG A 39 -10.56 25.37 -9.54
C ARG A 39 -10.09 23.92 -9.56
N PHE A 40 -8.81 23.69 -9.88
CA PHE A 40 -8.22 22.36 -9.80
C PHE A 40 -8.24 21.83 -8.36
N LEU A 41 -7.80 22.63 -7.37
CA LEU A 41 -7.77 22.20 -5.97
C LEU A 41 -9.16 21.87 -5.41
N LEU A 42 -10.19 22.58 -5.85
CA LEU A 42 -11.59 22.32 -5.47
C LEU A 42 -12.24 21.15 -6.24
N SER A 43 -11.57 20.62 -7.26
CA SER A 43 -12.08 19.48 -8.03
C SER A 43 -11.65 18.16 -7.42
N ASP A 44 -12.40 17.09 -7.68
CA ASP A 44 -12.05 15.74 -7.26
C ASP A 44 -10.73 15.25 -7.87
N GLN A 45 -10.27 15.87 -8.96
CA GLN A 45 -8.97 15.56 -9.58
C GLN A 45 -7.78 15.95 -8.69
N SER A 46 -7.97 16.84 -7.71
CA SER A 46 -6.94 17.14 -6.72
C SER A 46 -6.77 16.01 -5.69
N LEU A 47 -7.78 15.15 -5.56
CA LEU A 47 -7.81 14.03 -4.61
C LEU A 47 -7.12 12.80 -5.21
N LEU A 48 -5.80 12.91 -5.39
CA LEU A 48 -4.97 11.87 -6.02
C LEU A 48 -5.16 10.46 -5.41
N LEU A 49 -5.48 10.38 -4.12
CA LEU A 49 -5.62 9.11 -3.38
C LEU A 49 -7.08 8.60 -3.29
N LEU A 50 -8.07 9.38 -3.74
CA LEU A 50 -9.48 8.98 -3.65
C LEU A 50 -9.79 7.71 -4.47
N PRO A 51 -9.25 7.53 -5.69
CA PRO A 51 -9.45 6.28 -6.43
C PRO A 51 -8.93 5.06 -5.66
N GLU A 52 -7.70 5.14 -5.13
CA GLU A 52 -7.10 4.04 -4.36
C GLU A 52 -7.87 3.76 -3.06
N TYR A 53 -8.35 4.81 -2.38
CA TYR A 53 -9.23 4.66 -1.22
C TYR A 53 -10.47 3.82 -1.54
N HIS A 54 -11.14 4.08 -2.66
CA HIS A 54 -12.31 3.29 -3.06
C HIS A 54 -11.95 1.84 -3.38
N GLN A 55 -10.81 1.59 -4.02
CA GLN A 55 -10.32 0.23 -4.28
C GLN A 55 -10.07 -0.52 -2.97
N ARG A 56 -9.43 0.13 -1.98
CA ARG A 56 -9.20 -0.48 -0.65
C ARG A 56 -10.50 -0.75 0.10
N VAL A 57 -11.48 0.14 0.03
CA VAL A 57 -12.82 -0.09 0.60
C VAL A 57 -13.47 -1.31 -0.06
N GLU A 58 -13.32 -1.47 -1.37
CA GLU A 58 -13.87 -2.61 -2.10
C GLU A 58 -13.21 -3.95 -1.73
N VAL A 59 -11.89 -3.95 -1.50
CA VAL A 59 -11.19 -5.11 -0.93
C VAL A 59 -11.79 -5.49 0.42
N LEU A 60 -11.98 -4.50 1.32
CA LEU A 60 -12.55 -4.74 2.65
C LEU A 60 -14.00 -5.24 2.59
N ARG A 61 -14.80 -4.80 1.62
CA ARG A 61 -16.15 -5.35 1.39
C ARG A 61 -16.10 -6.79 0.87
N THR A 62 -15.24 -7.04 -0.12
CA THR A 62 -15.07 -8.36 -0.74
C THR A 62 -14.62 -9.42 0.27
N LEU A 63 -13.69 -9.06 1.16
CA LEU A 63 -13.24 -9.93 2.26
C LEU A 63 -14.24 -9.98 3.43
N GLY A 64 -15.31 -9.19 3.40
CA GLY A 64 -16.33 -9.18 4.46
C GLY A 64 -15.90 -8.49 5.76
N TYR A 65 -14.95 -7.55 5.71
CA TYR A 65 -14.53 -6.73 6.85
C TYR A 65 -15.49 -5.56 7.08
N VAL A 66 -16.11 -5.09 5.99
CA VAL A 66 -17.12 -4.04 5.97
C VAL A 66 -18.34 -4.53 5.18
N ASP A 67 -19.54 -4.05 5.50
CA ASP A 67 -20.75 -4.33 4.70
C ASP A 67 -21.00 -3.26 3.62
N GLU A 68 -22.04 -3.46 2.81
CA GLU A 68 -22.42 -2.51 1.75
C GLU A 68 -22.80 -1.12 2.28
N ALA A 69 -23.28 -1.05 3.54
CA ALA A 69 -23.63 0.21 4.20
C ALA A 69 -22.41 0.91 4.83
N GLY A 70 -21.22 0.31 4.77
CA GLY A 70 -20.00 0.86 5.37
C GLY A 70 -19.81 0.50 6.85
N THR A 71 -20.59 -0.43 7.39
CA THR A 71 -20.51 -0.86 8.79
C THR A 71 -19.41 -1.92 8.97
N VAL A 72 -18.57 -1.74 9.99
CA VAL A 72 -17.47 -2.67 10.31
C VAL A 72 -18.00 -3.97 10.92
N LYS A 73 -17.67 -5.11 10.30
CA LYS A 73 -18.02 -6.46 10.76
C LYS A 73 -17.05 -6.98 11.83
N LEU A 74 -17.23 -8.23 12.27
CA LEU A 74 -16.36 -8.83 13.28
C LEU A 74 -14.90 -8.91 12.81
N ALA A 75 -14.66 -9.43 11.60
CA ALA A 75 -13.31 -9.50 11.03
C ALA A 75 -12.63 -8.12 10.99
N GLY A 76 -13.36 -7.08 10.57
CA GLY A 76 -12.86 -5.70 10.60
C GLY A 76 -12.49 -5.23 12.01
N ARG A 77 -13.29 -5.54 13.03
CA ARG A 77 -12.96 -5.21 14.43
C ARG A 77 -11.74 -5.94 14.95
N VAL A 78 -11.55 -7.21 14.59
CA VAL A 78 -10.33 -7.96 14.94
C VAL A 78 -9.12 -7.37 14.24
N ALA A 79 -9.23 -7.04 12.96
CA ALA A 79 -8.17 -6.41 12.18
C ALA A 79 -7.74 -5.06 12.76
N CYS A 80 -8.68 -4.26 13.27
CA CYS A 80 -8.36 -2.99 13.95
C CYS A 80 -7.48 -3.16 15.21
N ALA A 81 -7.37 -4.36 15.78
CA ALA A 81 -6.49 -4.63 16.91
C ALA A 81 -5.06 -4.98 16.49
N MET A 82 -4.82 -5.22 15.19
CA MET A 82 -3.50 -5.55 14.66
C MET A 82 -2.78 -4.26 14.24
N SER A 83 -1.48 -4.17 14.51
CA SER A 83 -0.65 -3.01 14.12
C SER A 83 -0.02 -3.15 12.74
N SER A 84 0.08 -4.37 12.22
CA SER A 84 0.71 -4.70 10.93
C SER A 84 0.13 -5.99 10.36
N HIS A 85 0.14 -6.13 9.04
CA HIS A 85 -0.38 -7.30 8.31
C HIS A 85 -1.78 -7.72 8.79
N GLU A 86 -2.64 -6.75 9.05
CA GLU A 86 -3.92 -6.91 9.73
C GLU A 86 -4.89 -7.84 9.00
N LEU A 87 -4.92 -7.78 7.67
CA LEU A 87 -5.75 -8.68 6.86
C LEU A 87 -5.24 -10.11 6.95
N LEU A 88 -3.94 -10.32 6.72
CA LEU A 88 -3.33 -11.64 6.71
C LEU A 88 -3.43 -12.33 8.08
N LEU A 89 -3.11 -11.62 9.16
CA LEU A 89 -3.24 -12.16 10.52
C LEU A 89 -4.68 -12.53 10.85
N THR A 90 -5.62 -11.65 10.52
CA THR A 90 -7.04 -11.91 10.78
C THR A 90 -7.51 -13.12 9.97
N GLU A 91 -7.21 -13.20 8.67
CA GLU A 91 -7.56 -14.36 7.83
C GLU A 91 -6.95 -15.66 8.36
N LEU A 92 -5.69 -15.66 8.83
CA LEU A 92 -5.07 -16.83 9.44
C LEU A 92 -5.77 -17.28 10.73
N MET A 93 -6.30 -16.34 11.52
CA MET A 93 -7.11 -16.66 12.70
C MET A 93 -8.46 -17.25 12.31
N PHE A 94 -9.15 -16.67 11.34
CA PHE A 94 -10.47 -17.14 10.88
C PHE A 94 -10.40 -18.49 10.13
N ASP A 95 -9.32 -18.75 9.39
CA ASP A 95 -9.02 -20.06 8.78
C ASP A 95 -8.57 -21.11 9.81
N ASN A 96 -8.49 -20.73 11.10
CA ASN A 96 -8.04 -21.57 12.19
C ASN A 96 -6.62 -22.15 11.96
N ALA A 97 -5.82 -21.47 11.13
CA ALA A 97 -4.54 -21.96 10.62
C ALA A 97 -3.47 -22.11 11.72
N LEU A 98 -3.60 -21.33 12.80
CA LEU A 98 -2.65 -21.29 13.92
C LEU A 98 -3.02 -22.24 15.07
N SER A 99 -4.26 -22.72 15.13
CA SER A 99 -4.81 -23.42 16.30
C SER A 99 -4.16 -24.78 16.61
N THR A 100 -3.66 -25.46 15.58
CA THR A 100 -3.04 -26.78 15.72
C THR A 100 -1.54 -26.71 15.97
N LEU A 101 -0.97 -25.51 15.97
CA LEU A 101 0.46 -25.27 16.10
C LEU A 101 0.83 -25.01 17.56
N ARG A 102 2.05 -25.42 17.93
CA ARG A 102 2.61 -25.11 19.25
C ARG A 102 3.04 -23.64 19.32
N PRO A 103 3.13 -23.04 20.53
CA PRO A 103 3.52 -21.64 20.67
C PRO A 103 4.83 -21.27 19.98
N GLU A 104 5.82 -22.16 20.00
CA GLU A 104 7.12 -21.96 19.34
C GLU A 104 6.98 -21.96 17.82
N GLU A 105 6.09 -22.78 17.28
CA GLU A 105 5.80 -22.84 15.85
C GLU A 105 5.04 -21.60 15.39
N ILE A 106 4.09 -21.11 16.19
CA ILE A 106 3.37 -19.87 15.91
C ILE A 106 4.34 -18.69 15.91
N ALA A 107 5.20 -18.56 16.93
CA ALA A 107 6.20 -17.50 17.01
C ALA A 107 7.12 -17.49 15.78
N ALA A 108 7.59 -18.67 15.37
CA ALA A 108 8.42 -18.85 14.18
C ALA A 108 7.70 -18.46 12.89
N LEU A 109 6.44 -18.87 12.68
CA LEU A 109 5.70 -18.45 11.48
C LEU A 109 5.44 -16.95 11.44
N LEU A 110 5.10 -16.35 12.58
CA LEU A 110 4.82 -14.92 12.68
C LEU A 110 6.08 -14.05 12.49
N SER A 111 7.29 -14.59 12.71
CA SER A 111 8.52 -13.88 12.33
C SER A 111 8.56 -13.58 10.83
N GLY A 112 7.87 -14.41 10.03
CA GLY A 112 7.66 -14.24 8.60
C GLY A 112 7.04 -12.90 8.20
N LEU A 113 6.27 -12.29 9.11
CA LEU A 113 5.53 -11.05 8.88
C LEU A 113 6.30 -9.80 9.30
N VAL A 114 7.42 -9.95 10.02
CA VAL A 114 8.16 -8.81 10.60
C VAL A 114 9.62 -8.78 10.18
N CYS A 115 10.12 -9.84 9.54
CA CYS A 115 11.50 -9.91 9.08
C CYS A 115 11.72 -9.01 7.85
N GLN A 116 12.53 -7.97 8.00
CA GLN A 116 12.86 -7.05 6.90
C GLN A 116 14.17 -7.42 6.19
N SER A 117 15.00 -8.27 6.81
CA SER A 117 16.30 -8.65 6.28
C SER A 117 16.19 -9.90 5.40
N PRO A 118 16.59 -9.87 4.12
CA PRO A 118 16.53 -11.05 3.27
C PRO A 118 17.35 -12.18 3.88
N GLY A 119 16.79 -13.39 3.88
CA GLY A 119 17.42 -14.59 4.40
C GLY A 119 16.71 -15.83 3.89
N ASP A 120 17.38 -16.98 4.00
CA ASP A 120 16.80 -18.27 3.68
C ASP A 120 16.13 -18.87 4.93
N ALA A 121 15.06 -19.64 4.74
CA ALA A 121 14.25 -20.17 5.84
C ALA A 121 14.94 -21.26 6.67
N GLY A 122 16.21 -21.54 6.41
CA GLY A 122 16.96 -22.60 7.07
C GLY A 122 16.63 -23.98 6.50
N ASP A 123 17.65 -24.83 6.35
CA ASP A 123 17.48 -26.16 5.74
C ASP A 123 16.73 -27.15 6.65
N GLN A 124 16.76 -26.94 7.97
CA GLN A 124 16.29 -27.89 8.98
C GLN A 124 14.95 -27.52 9.65
N LEU A 125 14.00 -26.96 8.89
CA LEU A 125 12.66 -26.72 9.43
C LEU A 125 11.84 -28.02 9.61
N PRO A 126 11.16 -28.21 10.76
CA PRO A 126 10.13 -29.23 10.94
C PRO A 126 9.05 -29.17 9.84
N ASN A 127 8.50 -30.33 9.49
CA ASN A 127 7.44 -30.43 8.47
C ASN A 127 6.19 -29.60 8.82
N THR A 128 5.88 -29.45 10.11
CA THR A 128 4.77 -28.60 10.60
C THR A 128 4.99 -27.13 10.22
N LEU A 129 6.21 -26.61 10.38
CA LEU A 129 6.56 -25.24 10.00
C LEU A 129 6.57 -25.05 8.48
N LYS A 130 7.11 -25.99 7.72
CA LYS A 130 7.05 -25.96 6.26
C LYS A 130 5.61 -25.87 5.75
N GLN A 131 4.71 -26.70 6.30
CA GLN A 131 3.28 -26.65 5.98
C GLN A 131 2.64 -25.33 6.44
N GLY A 132 3.04 -24.80 7.59
CA GLY A 132 2.59 -23.50 8.08
C GLY A 132 2.96 -22.36 7.13
N ILE A 133 4.20 -22.32 6.64
CA ILE A 133 4.67 -21.33 5.66
C ILE A 133 3.82 -21.40 4.39
N GLU A 134 3.59 -22.60 3.86
CA GLU A 134 2.75 -22.79 2.66
C GLU A 134 1.31 -22.30 2.88
N ARG A 135 0.73 -22.54 4.07
CA ARG A 135 -0.59 -22.01 4.42
C ARG A 135 -0.59 -20.49 4.48
N VAL A 136 0.40 -19.86 5.12
CA VAL A 136 0.52 -18.40 5.18
C VAL A 136 0.63 -17.80 3.78
N ARG A 137 1.47 -18.39 2.92
CA ARG A 137 1.60 -17.97 1.51
C ARG A 137 0.30 -18.15 0.74
N ALA A 138 -0.44 -19.24 0.96
CA ALA A 138 -1.73 -19.46 0.31
C ALA A 138 -2.76 -18.41 0.71
N VAL A 139 -2.86 -18.05 2.00
CA VAL A 139 -3.75 -16.97 2.47
C VAL A 139 -3.33 -15.63 1.87
N ALA A 140 -2.04 -15.30 1.92
CA ALA A 140 -1.52 -14.06 1.32
C ALA A 140 -1.82 -13.98 -0.19
N LYS A 141 -1.69 -15.11 -0.90
CA LYS A 141 -2.03 -15.19 -2.32
C LYS A 141 -3.50 -14.88 -2.58
N ARG A 142 -4.43 -15.47 -1.81
CA ARG A 142 -5.88 -15.19 -1.94
C ARG A 142 -6.18 -13.71 -1.69
N ILE A 143 -5.57 -13.10 -0.66
CA ILE A 143 -5.73 -11.67 -0.39
C ILE A 143 -5.18 -10.84 -1.56
N GLY A 144 -3.99 -11.17 -2.08
CA GLY A 144 -3.39 -10.53 -3.24
C GLY A 144 -4.28 -10.61 -4.49
N GLU A 145 -4.89 -11.77 -4.75
CA GLU A 145 -5.84 -11.96 -5.86
C GLU A 145 -7.05 -11.03 -5.73
N VAL A 146 -7.60 -10.87 -4.52
CA VAL A 146 -8.70 -9.93 -4.25
C VAL A 146 -8.25 -8.48 -4.44
N GLN A 147 -7.05 -8.11 -3.98
CA GLN A 147 -6.49 -6.77 -4.16
C GLN A 147 -6.36 -6.40 -5.64
N VAL A 148 -5.81 -7.31 -6.45
CA VAL A 148 -5.69 -7.15 -7.91
C VAL A 148 -7.06 -7.06 -8.56
N ALA A 149 -8.01 -7.92 -8.17
CA ALA A 149 -9.37 -7.89 -8.71
C ALA A 149 -10.12 -6.57 -8.41
N CYS A 150 -9.80 -5.92 -7.29
CA CYS A 150 -10.32 -4.60 -6.92
C CYS A 150 -9.56 -3.43 -7.56
N GLY A 151 -8.52 -3.69 -8.36
CA GLY A 151 -7.78 -2.70 -9.15
C GLY A 151 -6.61 -2.04 -8.43
N LEU A 152 -6.15 -2.56 -7.29
CA LEU A 152 -4.93 -2.06 -6.64
C LEU A 152 -3.69 -2.32 -7.51
N ASN A 153 -2.79 -1.34 -7.53
CA ASN A 153 -1.56 -1.40 -8.32
C ASN A 153 -0.43 -2.13 -7.57
N GLN A 154 -0.67 -3.39 -7.24
CA GLN A 154 0.29 -4.32 -6.65
C GLN A 154 -0.02 -5.72 -7.16
N THR A 155 0.98 -6.43 -7.68
CA THR A 155 0.81 -7.80 -8.15
C THR A 155 0.68 -8.79 -6.98
N VAL A 156 0.11 -9.97 -7.24
CA VAL A 156 -0.01 -11.02 -6.22
C VAL A 156 1.37 -11.46 -5.72
N GLU A 157 2.33 -11.55 -6.64
CA GLU A 157 3.71 -11.93 -6.35
C GLU A 157 4.42 -10.88 -5.50
N GLU A 158 4.22 -9.59 -5.77
CA GLU A 158 4.74 -8.51 -4.93
C GLU A 158 4.18 -8.59 -3.52
N PHE A 159 2.87 -8.78 -3.36
CA PHE A 159 2.25 -8.88 -2.04
C PHE A 159 2.72 -10.11 -1.25
N VAL A 160 2.80 -11.28 -1.88
CA VAL A 160 3.33 -12.50 -1.25
C VAL A 160 4.84 -12.39 -0.97
N GLY A 161 5.55 -11.63 -1.79
CA GLY A 161 6.99 -11.36 -1.67
C GLY A 161 7.36 -10.47 -0.48
N GLU A 162 6.41 -9.73 0.10
CA GLU A 162 6.61 -8.99 1.35
C GLU A 162 6.87 -9.92 2.55
N LEU A 163 6.46 -11.19 2.45
CA LEU A 163 6.66 -12.19 3.49
C LEU A 163 8.07 -12.76 3.45
N ASN A 164 8.74 -12.75 4.60
CA ASN A 164 10.13 -13.15 4.69
C ASN A 164 10.37 -14.14 5.83
N PHE A 165 10.59 -15.39 5.46
CA PHE A 165 10.75 -16.50 6.38
C PHE A 165 12.21 -16.75 6.80
N GLY A 166 13.14 -15.83 6.53
CA GLY A 166 14.56 -15.99 6.82
C GLY A 166 14.93 -16.13 8.31
N LEU A 167 14.03 -15.74 9.23
CA LEU A 167 14.23 -15.88 10.67
C LEU A 167 13.47 -17.05 11.30
N VAL A 168 12.71 -17.84 10.52
CA VAL A 168 11.82 -18.87 11.06
C VAL A 168 12.59 -19.89 11.91
N GLU A 169 13.71 -20.42 11.41
CA GLU A 169 14.52 -21.41 12.15
C GLU A 169 15.07 -20.81 13.46
N VAL A 170 15.64 -19.61 13.39
CA VAL A 170 16.24 -18.92 14.54
C VAL A 170 15.18 -18.65 15.62
N VAL A 171 14.01 -18.15 15.23
CA VAL A 171 12.92 -17.84 16.16
C VAL A 171 12.32 -19.12 16.74
N TYR A 172 12.23 -20.19 15.96
CA TYR A 172 11.77 -21.48 16.44
C TYR A 172 12.69 -22.05 17.53
N GLU A 173 14.00 -22.08 17.31
CA GLU A 173 14.95 -22.58 18.31
C GLU A 173 15.07 -21.65 19.53
N TRP A 174 15.00 -20.33 19.32
CA TRP A 174 14.95 -19.35 20.42
C TRP A 174 13.71 -19.56 21.30
N ALA A 175 12.53 -19.74 20.70
CA ALA A 175 11.29 -19.97 21.44
C ALA A 175 11.28 -21.30 22.20
N ARG A 176 12.08 -22.29 21.75
CA ARG A 176 12.32 -23.55 22.47
C ARG A 176 13.33 -23.43 23.61
N GLY A 177 13.93 -22.26 23.80
CA GLY A 177 14.90 -22.00 24.86
C GLY A 177 16.34 -22.38 24.50
N MET A 178 16.67 -22.50 23.21
CA MET A 178 18.06 -22.68 22.80
C MET A 178 18.83 -21.38 23.05
N VAL A 179 19.89 -21.45 23.85
CA VAL A 179 20.75 -20.29 24.16
C VAL A 179 21.64 -20.03 22.96
N SER A 180 21.61 -18.81 22.42
CA SER A 180 22.56 -18.37 21.38
C SER A 180 23.97 -18.36 21.97
N THR A 181 24.73 -19.42 21.73
CA THR A 181 26.18 -19.49 21.98
C THR A 181 26.96 -18.90 20.83
#